data_AF-A0A7Y5ICN8-F1
#
_entry.id   AF-A0A7Y5ICN8-F1
#
_cell.length_a   1.000
_cell.length_b   1.000
_cell.length_c   1.000
_cell.angle_alpha   90.00
_cell.angle_beta   90.00
_cell.angle_gamma   90.00
#
_symmetry.space_group_name_H-M   'P 1'
#
loop_
_entity.id
_entity.type
_entity.pdbx_description
1 polymer ?
#
loop_
_entity_poly.entity_id
_entity_poly.type
_entity_poly.pdbx_seq_one_letter_code
_entity_poly.pdbx_strand_id
1 'polypeptide(L)'
;MSRRSLILFLLVFPAAVEAQSDTFWLSEPWYFDAGPPAITDAARFLPTPFRNSILLKRYIRDERFYLQRKMTDDTLAVDAIFERAMLLSDGDIGAALLTATFAVMDHRRIGVKVPLLGTVYLPLTTEDDSLFKVRRTHLPKRVLTDRGKAVDKDKLQHFFGSAYLAYVSNSSVFAEFIGDLVEEWEERFVLGGRTDGRDKAANAKGRAFGKTLQSDPGSLPSDILWP
;
A
#
# COMPACT_ATOMS: atom_id res chain seq x y z
N MET A 1 -38.72 3.05 67.52
CA MET A 1 -37.40 3.48 68.04
C MET A 1 -36.58 2.24 68.41
N SER A 2 -35.48 1.98 67.69
CA SER A 2 -34.33 1.12 68.05
C SER A 2 -33.56 0.86 66.73
N ARG A 3 -32.63 1.72 66.30
CA ARG A 3 -31.17 1.76 66.58
C ARG A 3 -30.44 0.41 66.44
N ARG A 4 -29.53 0.38 65.45
CA ARG A 4 -28.25 -0.38 65.32
C ARG A 4 -28.26 -1.54 64.29
N SER A 5 -27.74 -1.25 63.10
CA SER A 5 -26.39 -1.68 62.66
C SER A 5 -26.36 -1.83 61.14
N LEU A 6 -25.75 -0.85 60.48
CA LEU A 6 -25.22 -0.97 59.12
C LEU A 6 -24.12 -2.04 59.14
N ILE A 7 -24.27 -3.12 58.39
CA ILE A 7 -23.15 -3.99 58.03
C ILE A 7 -22.77 -3.64 56.59
N LEU A 8 -21.67 -2.89 56.49
CA LEU A 8 -20.99 -2.54 55.26
C LEU A 8 -20.22 -3.79 54.79
N PHE A 9 -20.69 -4.46 53.73
CA PHE A 9 -19.88 -5.45 53.04
C PHE A 9 -18.87 -4.72 52.16
N LEU A 10 -17.67 -4.50 52.71
CA LEU A 10 -16.47 -4.19 51.95
C LEU A 10 -16.07 -5.46 51.18
N LEU A 11 -16.50 -5.56 49.91
CA LEU A 11 -15.84 -6.44 48.96
C LEU A 11 -14.49 -5.81 48.63
N VAL A 12 -13.46 -6.29 49.32
CA VAL A 12 -12.06 -6.10 48.94
C VAL A 12 -11.87 -6.86 47.63
N PHE A 13 -11.99 -6.14 46.50
CA PHE A 13 -11.45 -6.64 45.25
C PHE A 13 -9.93 -6.73 45.42
N PRO A 14 -9.30 -7.87 45.07
CA PRO A 14 -7.86 -7.92 44.99
C PRO A 14 -7.44 -6.84 43.99
N ALA A 15 -6.48 -6.01 44.41
CA ALA A 15 -5.83 -5.04 43.55
C ALA A 15 -5.49 -5.74 42.24
N ALA A 16 -6.22 -5.37 41.19
CA ALA A 16 -5.83 -5.69 39.84
C ALA A 16 -4.45 -5.06 39.68
N VAL A 17 -3.42 -5.90 39.71
CA VAL A 17 -2.15 -5.57 39.09
C VAL A 17 -2.52 -5.09 37.71
N GLU A 18 -2.34 -3.78 37.46
CA GLU A 18 -2.41 -3.19 36.14
C GLU A 18 -1.42 -3.96 35.27
N ALA A 19 -1.90 -5.02 34.63
CA ALA A 19 -1.47 -5.37 33.30
C ALA A 19 -1.91 -4.18 32.44
N GLN A 20 -1.09 -3.13 32.47
CA GLN A 20 -1.18 -1.96 31.63
C GLN A 20 -0.93 -2.42 30.19
N SER A 21 -1.97 -3.04 29.64
CA SER A 21 -2.33 -3.14 28.24
C SER A 21 -1.17 -3.08 27.23
N ASP A 22 -0.61 -4.24 26.90
CA ASP A 22 0.02 -4.47 25.58
C ASP A 22 -0.98 -4.26 24.42
N THR A 23 -2.26 -4.01 24.72
CA THR A 23 -3.33 -3.65 23.77
C THR A 23 -3.42 -2.16 23.46
N PHE A 24 -2.70 -1.27 24.17
CA PHE A 24 -2.77 0.18 23.90
C PHE A 24 -2.20 0.57 22.52
N TRP A 25 -1.31 -0.26 21.96
CA TRP A 25 -0.77 -0.06 20.61
C TRP A 25 -1.70 -0.50 19.47
N LEU A 26 -2.82 -1.16 19.79
CA LEU A 26 -3.76 -1.72 18.81
C LEU A 26 -5.06 -0.93 18.66
N SER A 27 -5.36 0.03 19.55
CA SER A 27 -6.63 0.77 19.50
C SER A 27 -6.59 2.04 18.65
N GLU A 28 -5.41 2.53 18.26
CA GLU A 28 -5.25 3.71 17.38
C GLU A 28 -4.14 3.51 16.30
N PRO A 29 -4.21 2.49 15.40
CA PRO A 29 -3.06 2.13 14.56
C PRO A 29 -2.84 2.99 13.30
N TRP A 30 -3.79 3.84 12.90
CA TRP A 30 -3.90 4.29 11.50
C TRP A 30 -3.60 5.77 11.23
N TYR A 31 -3.34 6.56 12.27
CA TYR A 31 -3.03 7.99 12.12
C TYR A 31 -1.59 8.28 12.55
N PHE A 32 -0.66 8.12 11.61
CA PHE A 32 0.61 8.84 11.70
C PHE A 32 0.34 10.31 11.38
N ASP A 33 -0.09 11.03 12.40
CA ASP A 33 -0.20 12.49 12.38
C ASP A 33 1.18 13.12 12.61
N ALA A 34 2.13 12.77 11.73
CA ALA A 34 3.16 13.74 11.42
C ALA A 34 2.49 14.69 10.44
N GLY A 35 1.87 15.76 10.96
CA GLY A 35 1.19 16.79 10.16
C GLY A 35 1.93 17.04 8.85
N PRO A 36 1.19 17.30 7.74
CA PRO A 36 1.75 17.23 6.39
C PRO A 36 3.04 18.04 6.37
N PRO A 37 4.19 17.43 6.00
CA PRO A 37 5.37 18.24 5.80
C PRO A 37 5.02 19.18 4.65
N ALA A 38 5.59 20.39 4.62
CA ALA A 38 5.37 21.28 3.50
C ALA A 38 5.68 20.53 2.20
N ILE A 39 4.64 20.14 1.47
CA ILE A 39 4.77 19.69 0.09
C ILE A 39 5.39 20.90 -0.61
N THR A 40 6.54 20.71 -1.24
CA THR A 40 7.22 21.80 -1.95
C THR A 40 6.20 22.46 -2.89
N ASP A 41 6.30 23.76 -3.11
CA ASP A 41 5.32 24.47 -3.96
C ASP A 41 5.19 23.83 -5.35
N ALA A 42 6.29 23.26 -5.87
CA ALA A 42 6.30 22.48 -7.11
C ALA A 42 5.40 21.23 -7.06
N ALA A 43 5.35 20.51 -5.95
CA ALA A 43 4.53 19.30 -5.82
C ALA A 43 3.02 19.58 -5.65
N ARG A 44 2.62 20.85 -5.45
CA ARG A 44 1.20 21.25 -5.49
C ARG A 44 0.61 21.16 -6.91
N PHE A 45 1.46 21.31 -7.93
CA PHE A 45 1.06 21.23 -9.34
C PHE A 45 1.02 19.78 -9.87
N LEU A 46 1.45 18.80 -9.06
CA LEU A 46 1.31 17.40 -9.44
C LEU A 46 -0.16 16.96 -9.35
N PRO A 47 -0.63 16.09 -10.26
CA PRO A 47 -1.96 15.49 -10.13
C PRO A 47 -2.08 14.75 -8.80
N THR A 48 -3.29 14.76 -8.23
CA THR A 48 -3.57 14.27 -6.87
C THR A 48 -2.97 12.89 -6.57
N PRO A 49 -3.09 11.87 -7.43
CA PRO A 49 -2.51 10.55 -7.14
C PRO A 49 -0.99 10.57 -6.93
N PHE A 50 -0.26 11.42 -7.66
CA PHE A 50 1.18 11.56 -7.53
C PHE A 50 1.55 12.31 -6.24
N ARG A 51 0.84 13.39 -5.91
CA ARG A 51 1.02 14.11 -4.65
C ARG A 51 0.76 13.19 -3.45
N ASN A 52 -0.32 12.44 -3.50
CA ASN A 52 -0.67 11.45 -2.47
C ASN A 52 0.36 10.34 -2.39
N SER A 53 0.95 9.91 -3.52
CA SER A 53 2.02 8.91 -3.50
C SER A 53 3.25 9.39 -2.71
N ILE A 54 3.58 10.69 -2.72
CA ILE A 54 4.67 11.25 -1.91
C ILE A 54 4.37 11.10 -0.42
N LEU A 55 3.13 11.38 -0.02
CA LEU A 55 2.67 11.23 1.37
C LEU A 55 2.63 9.75 1.79
N LEU A 56 2.15 8.87 0.91
CA LEU A 56 2.12 7.43 1.18
C LEU A 56 3.53 6.82 1.24
N LYS A 57 4.46 7.27 0.39
CA LYS A 57 5.89 6.89 0.51
C LYS A 57 6.46 7.29 1.87
N ARG A 58 6.09 8.47 2.41
CA ARG A 58 6.49 8.89 3.76
C ARG A 58 5.91 7.96 4.83
N TYR A 59 4.63 7.61 4.72
CA TYR A 59 3.99 6.64 5.61
C TYR A 59 4.72 5.29 5.61
N ILE A 60 5.04 4.74 4.43
CA ILE A 60 5.77 3.46 4.32
C ILE A 60 7.19 3.55 4.90
N ARG A 61 7.87 4.69 4.77
CA ARG A 61 9.21 4.92 5.36
C ARG A 61 9.20 5.02 6.88
N ASP A 62 8.04 5.28 7.48
CA ASP A 62 7.94 5.46 8.92
C ASP A 62 8.36 4.17 9.66
N GLU A 63 9.13 4.32 10.74
CA GLU A 63 9.58 3.19 11.55
C GLU A 63 8.40 2.45 12.18
N ARG A 64 7.32 3.16 12.51
CA ARG A 64 6.12 2.56 13.09
C ARG A 64 5.43 1.62 12.11
N PHE A 65 5.36 1.97 10.82
CA PHE A 65 4.88 1.05 9.77
C PHE A 65 5.75 -0.20 9.68
N TYR A 66 7.07 -0.02 9.73
CA TYR A 66 8.02 -1.14 9.70
C TYR A 66 7.84 -2.09 10.90
N LEU A 67 7.72 -1.54 12.11
CA LEU A 67 7.50 -2.30 13.33
C LEU A 67 6.16 -3.02 13.30
N GLN A 68 5.10 -2.36 12.85
CA GLN A 68 3.78 -2.99 12.67
C GLN A 68 3.86 -4.21 11.75
N ARG A 69 4.40 -4.04 10.53
CA ARG A 69 4.57 -5.16 9.58
C ARG A 69 5.38 -6.32 10.18
N LYS A 70 6.37 -6.02 11.02
CA LYS A 70 7.16 -7.06 11.70
C LYS A 70 6.35 -7.86 12.72
N MET A 71 5.36 -7.25 13.35
CA MET A 71 4.49 -7.89 14.34
C MET A 71 3.31 -8.62 13.71
N THR A 72 2.71 -8.03 12.67
CA THR A 72 1.43 -8.49 12.11
C THR A 72 1.55 -9.36 10.87
N ASP A 73 2.74 -9.41 10.24
CA ASP A 73 3.04 -9.98 8.92
C ASP A 73 2.83 -9.03 7.71
N ASP A 74 3.19 -9.51 6.52
CA ASP A 74 3.12 -8.75 5.27
C ASP A 74 1.67 -8.59 4.75
N THR A 75 0.72 -9.43 5.18
CA THR A 75 -0.70 -9.42 4.77
C THR A 75 -1.34 -8.10 5.22
N LEU A 76 -1.34 -7.87 6.52
CA LEU A 76 -1.95 -6.67 7.14
C LEU A 76 -1.23 -5.38 6.71
N ALA A 77 0.06 -5.46 6.36
CA ALA A 77 0.80 -4.31 5.89
C ALA A 77 0.41 -3.88 4.46
N VAL A 78 -0.05 -4.80 3.60
CA VAL A 78 -0.57 -4.43 2.28
C VAL A 78 -1.92 -3.74 2.41
N ASP A 79 -2.79 -4.23 3.30
CA ASP A 79 -4.08 -3.59 3.59
C ASP A 79 -3.87 -2.17 4.13
N ALA A 80 -2.96 -2.01 5.10
CA ALA A 80 -2.61 -0.71 5.66
C ALA A 80 -2.13 0.30 4.59
N ILE A 81 -1.38 -0.16 3.59
CA ILE A 81 -0.96 0.69 2.45
C ILE A 81 -2.19 1.15 1.65
N PHE A 82 -3.11 0.22 1.34
CA PHE A 82 -4.31 0.53 0.56
C PHE A 82 -5.27 1.44 1.32
N GLU A 83 -5.55 1.15 2.59
CA GLU A 83 -6.40 1.99 3.45
C GLU A 83 -5.82 3.40 3.61
N ARG A 84 -4.50 3.52 3.77
CA ARG A 84 -3.87 4.85 3.81
C ARG A 84 -3.98 5.56 2.47
N ALA A 85 -3.89 4.84 1.35
CA ALA A 85 -4.11 5.41 0.02
C ALA A 85 -5.55 5.89 -0.17
N MET A 86 -6.54 5.12 0.33
CA MET A 86 -7.96 5.48 0.35
C MET A 86 -8.20 6.76 1.15
N LEU A 87 -7.62 6.86 2.35
CA LEU A 87 -7.71 8.05 3.18
C LEU A 87 -7.10 9.28 2.49
N LEU A 88 -5.91 9.14 1.91
CA LEU A 88 -5.24 10.24 1.20
C LEU A 88 -6.02 10.69 -0.05
N SER A 89 -6.83 9.81 -0.61
CA SER A 89 -7.59 10.04 -1.85
C SER A 89 -9.07 10.34 -1.59
N ASP A 90 -9.43 10.70 -0.35
CA ASP A 90 -10.80 11.04 0.05
C ASP A 90 -11.84 9.97 -0.35
N GLY A 91 -11.43 8.69 -0.30
CA GLY A 91 -12.27 7.55 -0.66
C GLY A 91 -12.39 7.26 -2.16
N ASP A 92 -11.74 8.03 -3.04
CA ASP A 92 -11.66 7.70 -4.48
C ASP A 92 -10.77 6.47 -4.69
N ILE A 93 -11.40 5.33 -4.98
CA ILE A 93 -10.74 4.03 -5.18
C ILE A 93 -9.75 4.08 -6.36
N GLY A 94 -10.11 4.71 -7.47
CA GLY A 94 -9.23 4.79 -8.63
C GLY A 94 -7.98 5.58 -8.32
N ALA A 95 -8.14 6.74 -7.67
CA ALA A 95 -7.02 7.55 -7.21
C ALA A 95 -6.19 6.81 -6.15
N ALA A 96 -6.82 6.10 -5.21
CA ALA A 96 -6.14 5.32 -4.17
C ALA A 96 -5.30 4.18 -4.75
N LEU A 97 -5.84 3.41 -5.70
CA LEU A 97 -5.12 2.35 -6.39
C LEU A 97 -3.90 2.92 -7.12
N LEU A 98 -4.07 4.02 -7.86
CA LEU A 98 -2.96 4.65 -8.59
C LEU A 98 -1.91 5.24 -7.62
N THR A 99 -2.35 5.85 -6.51
CA THR A 99 -1.47 6.32 -5.43
C THR A 99 -0.67 5.17 -4.83
N ALA A 100 -1.31 4.03 -4.54
CA ALA A 100 -0.65 2.84 -4.01
C ALA A 100 0.38 2.30 -5.02
N THR A 101 0.03 2.17 -6.30
CA THR A 101 0.95 1.75 -7.38
C THR A 101 2.24 2.56 -7.37
N PHE A 102 2.15 3.89 -7.37
CA PHE A 102 3.34 4.74 -7.38
C PHE A 102 4.10 4.73 -6.06
N ALA A 103 3.41 4.54 -4.93
CA ALA A 103 4.05 4.52 -3.61
C ALA A 103 4.87 3.25 -3.36
N VAL A 104 4.48 2.12 -3.95
CA VAL A 104 5.15 0.82 -3.74
C VAL A 104 6.21 0.48 -4.78
N MET A 105 6.43 1.33 -5.81
CA MET A 105 7.44 1.07 -6.85
C MET A 105 8.82 0.70 -6.26
N ASP A 106 9.40 -0.43 -6.68
CA ASP A 106 10.69 -0.92 -6.14
C ASP A 106 11.91 -0.53 -7.01
N HIS A 107 11.69 0.34 -7.99
CA HIS A 107 12.71 0.82 -8.90
C HIS A 107 12.77 2.35 -8.87
N ARG A 108 13.99 2.91 -8.92
CA ARG A 108 14.18 4.38 -8.95
C ARG A 108 14.07 4.95 -10.34
N ARG A 109 14.42 4.16 -11.34
CA ARG A 109 14.46 4.54 -12.74
C ARG A 109 14.01 3.36 -13.58
N ILE A 110 13.41 3.68 -14.72
CA ILE A 110 13.09 2.70 -15.75
C ILE A 110 13.78 3.11 -17.05
N GLY A 111 14.40 2.15 -17.71
CA GLY A 111 14.98 2.37 -19.04
C GLY A 111 13.91 2.13 -20.09
N VAL A 112 13.51 3.19 -20.80
CA VAL A 112 12.54 3.16 -21.88
C VAL A 112 13.28 3.20 -23.22
N LYS A 113 13.03 2.22 -24.09
CA LYS A 113 13.53 2.23 -25.47
C LYS A 113 12.69 3.17 -26.31
N VAL A 114 13.22 4.34 -26.66
CA VAL A 114 12.58 5.32 -27.52
C VAL A 114 13.12 5.15 -28.95
N PRO A 115 12.24 4.98 -29.98
CA PRO A 115 12.68 4.98 -31.36
C PRO A 115 13.52 6.22 -31.67
N LEU A 116 14.64 6.05 -32.39
CA LEU A 116 15.60 7.09 -32.78
C LEU A 116 16.46 7.71 -31.66
N LEU A 117 16.04 7.67 -30.39
CA LEU A 117 16.79 8.24 -29.25
C LEU A 117 17.53 7.19 -28.41
N GLY A 118 17.30 5.90 -28.69
CA GLY A 118 17.91 4.81 -27.93
C GLY A 118 17.22 4.63 -26.57
N THR A 119 17.98 4.29 -25.53
CA THR A 119 17.42 4.11 -24.19
C THR A 119 17.42 5.43 -23.43
N VAL A 120 16.25 5.85 -22.97
CA VAL A 120 16.06 6.98 -22.06
C VAL A 120 15.72 6.45 -20.67
N TYR A 121 16.46 6.89 -19.64
CA TYR A 121 16.16 6.51 -18.25
C TYR A 121 15.25 7.54 -17.61
N LEU A 122 14.01 7.15 -17.32
CA LEU A 122 13.02 7.99 -16.67
C LEU A 122 13.05 7.75 -15.15
N PRO A 123 13.09 8.80 -14.32
CA PRO A 123 12.97 8.66 -12.87
C PRO A 123 11.55 8.25 -12.49
N LEU A 124 11.43 7.19 -11.69
CA LEU A 124 10.16 6.71 -11.12
C LEU A 124 9.91 7.25 -9.70
N THR A 125 10.92 7.85 -9.10
CA THR A 125 10.81 8.44 -7.77
C THR A 125 11.65 9.70 -7.67
N THR A 126 11.17 10.66 -6.91
CA THR A 126 11.88 11.87 -6.50
C THR A 126 12.63 11.69 -5.19
N GLU A 127 12.60 10.48 -4.61
CA GLU A 127 13.28 10.18 -3.36
C GLU A 127 14.81 10.14 -3.53
N ASP A 128 15.49 10.73 -2.56
CA ASP A 128 16.92 10.52 -2.34
C ASP A 128 17.22 9.03 -2.09
N ASP A 129 18.44 8.60 -2.40
CA ASP A 129 18.89 7.21 -2.28
C ASP A 129 18.63 6.61 -0.90
N SER A 130 18.91 7.37 0.16
CA SER A 130 18.71 6.93 1.55
C SER A 130 17.23 6.70 1.85
N LEU A 131 16.37 7.65 1.50
CA LEU A 131 14.93 7.57 1.71
C LEU A 131 14.28 6.44 0.90
N PHE A 132 14.69 6.30 -0.37
CA PHE A 132 14.24 5.21 -1.21
C PHE A 132 14.60 3.84 -0.63
N LYS A 133 15.84 3.67 -0.14
CA LYS A 133 16.30 2.42 0.49
C LYS A 133 15.48 2.09 1.73
N VAL A 134 15.21 3.07 2.59
CA VAL A 134 14.36 2.88 3.79
C VAL A 134 12.94 2.47 3.39
N ARG A 135 12.32 3.16 2.44
CA ARG A 135 10.97 2.79 1.96
C ARG A 135 10.96 1.35 1.47
N ARG A 136 11.91 1.04 0.60
CA ARG A 136 12.05 -0.30 0.02
C ARG A 136 12.25 -1.36 1.09
N THR A 137 13.06 -1.14 2.13
CA THR A 137 13.25 -2.14 3.19
C THR A 137 11.98 -2.40 3.99
N HIS A 138 11.13 -1.38 4.12
CA HIS A 138 9.87 -1.44 4.86
C HIS A 138 8.73 -2.08 4.08
N LEU A 139 8.78 -2.11 2.75
CA LEU A 139 7.72 -2.74 1.94
C LEU A 139 7.45 -4.21 2.31
N PRO A 140 6.18 -4.64 2.21
CA PRO A 140 5.81 -6.05 2.20
C PRO A 140 6.60 -6.81 1.13
N LYS A 141 7.07 -8.02 1.44
CA LYS A 141 7.98 -8.80 0.60
C LYS A 141 7.49 -10.23 0.28
N ARG A 142 6.40 -10.68 0.88
CA ARG A 142 5.79 -12.01 0.68
C ARG A 142 4.37 -11.89 0.13
N VAL A 143 4.23 -11.13 -0.96
CA VAL A 143 2.94 -10.79 -1.57
C VAL A 143 2.30 -12.01 -2.23
N LEU A 144 3.12 -12.93 -2.75
CA LEU A 144 2.67 -14.19 -3.32
C LEU A 144 3.01 -15.30 -2.33
N THR A 145 1.99 -16.07 -1.94
CA THR A 145 1.95 -17.03 -0.83
C THR A 145 2.90 -18.22 -0.91
N ASP A 146 3.63 -18.40 -2.01
CA ASP A 146 4.48 -19.56 -2.14
C ASP A 146 5.64 -19.44 -1.13
N ARG A 147 5.77 -20.47 -0.30
CA ARG A 147 6.66 -20.58 0.88
C ARG A 147 8.17 -20.62 0.51
N GLY A 148 8.58 -19.87 -0.51
CA GLY A 148 9.95 -19.73 -0.97
C GLY A 148 10.69 -18.56 -0.32
N LYS A 149 11.98 -18.44 -0.64
CA LYS A 149 12.85 -17.32 -0.21
C LYS A 149 12.70 -16.08 -1.10
N ALA A 150 11.75 -16.06 -2.03
CA ALA A 150 11.56 -14.94 -2.96
C ALA A 150 11.17 -13.65 -2.22
N VAL A 151 11.65 -12.53 -2.73
CA VAL A 151 11.38 -11.19 -2.21
C VAL A 151 10.54 -10.47 -3.28
N ASP A 152 9.24 -10.36 -3.02
CA ASP A 152 8.22 -9.95 -4.01
C ASP A 152 7.83 -8.47 -3.88
N LYS A 153 8.79 -7.60 -3.58
CA LYS A 153 8.49 -6.18 -3.33
C LYS A 153 8.00 -5.49 -4.60
N ASP A 154 8.61 -5.81 -5.74
CA ASP A 154 8.19 -5.37 -7.06
C ASP A 154 6.79 -5.91 -7.41
N LYS A 155 6.36 -7.05 -6.87
CA LYS A 155 5.02 -7.59 -7.17
C LYS A 155 3.88 -6.71 -6.64
N LEU A 156 4.15 -5.83 -5.66
CA LEU A 156 3.17 -4.84 -5.19
C LEU A 156 2.77 -3.84 -6.28
N GLN A 157 3.73 -3.33 -7.08
CA GLN A 157 3.41 -2.38 -8.16
C GLN A 157 2.60 -3.05 -9.26
N HIS A 158 2.86 -4.34 -9.55
CA HIS A 158 2.08 -5.16 -10.48
C HIS A 158 0.65 -5.38 -9.98
N PHE A 159 0.50 -5.74 -8.71
CA PHE A 159 -0.80 -5.94 -8.07
C PHE A 159 -1.66 -4.67 -8.10
N PHE A 160 -1.18 -3.56 -7.51
CA PHE A 160 -1.96 -2.33 -7.46
C PHE A 160 -2.15 -1.69 -8.84
N GLY A 161 -1.14 -1.74 -9.71
CA GLY A 161 -1.24 -1.26 -11.09
C GLY A 161 -2.32 -2.01 -11.86
N SER A 162 -2.29 -3.35 -11.84
CA SER A 162 -3.31 -4.17 -12.50
C SER A 162 -4.70 -3.98 -11.88
N ALA A 163 -4.79 -3.75 -10.57
CA ALA A 163 -6.04 -3.43 -9.89
C ALA A 163 -6.61 -2.09 -10.36
N TYR A 164 -5.80 -1.03 -10.43
CA TYR A 164 -6.19 0.25 -11.00
C TYR A 164 -6.78 0.08 -12.40
N LEU A 165 -6.03 -0.59 -13.28
CA LEU A 165 -6.43 -0.82 -14.67
C LEU A 165 -7.75 -1.60 -14.80
N ALA A 166 -7.92 -2.64 -13.98
CA ALA A 166 -9.17 -3.40 -13.96
C ALA A 166 -10.33 -2.59 -13.39
N TYR A 167 -10.10 -1.78 -12.36
CA TYR A 167 -11.11 -0.94 -11.74
C TYR A 167 -11.60 0.16 -12.70
N VAL A 168 -10.68 0.86 -13.40
CA VAL A 168 -11.04 1.96 -14.30
C VAL A 168 -11.42 1.54 -15.73
N SER A 169 -11.11 0.31 -16.17
CA SER A 169 -11.45 -0.15 -17.53
C SER A 169 -12.94 -0.38 -17.77
N ASN A 170 -13.76 -0.48 -16.72
CA ASN A 170 -15.23 -0.36 -16.82
C ASN A 170 -15.72 1.09 -16.97
N SER A 171 -14.83 2.09 -16.93
CA SER A 171 -15.14 3.46 -17.33
C SER A 171 -14.91 3.64 -18.83
N SER A 172 -15.87 4.26 -19.52
CA SER A 172 -15.86 4.46 -20.97
C SER A 172 -14.65 5.22 -21.51
N VAL A 173 -13.87 5.88 -20.66
CA VAL A 173 -12.71 6.71 -21.03
C VAL A 173 -11.40 5.89 -21.12
N PHE A 174 -11.32 4.72 -20.46
CA PHE A 174 -10.05 3.98 -20.32
C PHE A 174 -10.02 2.63 -21.07
N ALA A 175 -11.16 2.19 -21.60
CA ALA A 175 -11.29 0.97 -22.40
C ALA A 175 -10.44 1.00 -23.70
N GLU A 176 -10.14 2.19 -24.24
CA GLU A 176 -9.30 2.37 -25.43
C GLU A 176 -7.80 2.32 -25.14
N PHE A 177 -7.36 2.48 -23.88
CA PHE A 177 -5.94 2.72 -23.55
C PHE A 177 -5.18 1.49 -23.02
N ILE A 178 -5.85 0.41 -22.59
CA ILE A 178 -5.26 -0.53 -21.61
C ILE A 178 -5.22 -2.01 -21.98
N GLY A 179 -5.93 -2.46 -23.02
CA GLY A 179 -6.00 -3.90 -23.35
C GLY A 179 -4.63 -4.58 -23.47
N ASP A 180 -3.66 -3.88 -24.06
CA ASP A 180 -2.33 -4.41 -24.39
C ASP A 180 -1.19 -3.67 -23.68
N LEU A 181 -1.48 -2.58 -22.96
CA LEU A 181 -0.46 -1.57 -22.65
C LEU A 181 0.60 -2.06 -21.66
N VAL A 182 0.29 -2.81 -20.60
CA VAL A 182 1.27 -3.13 -19.54
C VAL A 182 2.22 -4.27 -19.90
N GLU A 183 1.71 -5.38 -20.44
CA GLU A 183 2.57 -6.48 -20.89
C GLU A 183 3.39 -6.08 -22.13
N GLU A 184 2.78 -5.37 -23.09
CA GLU A 184 3.54 -4.83 -24.23
C GLU A 184 4.47 -3.67 -23.83
N TRP A 185 4.16 -2.88 -22.79
CA TRP A 185 5.10 -1.86 -22.29
C TRP A 185 6.37 -2.48 -21.76
N GLU A 186 6.24 -3.47 -20.88
CA GLU A 186 7.38 -4.11 -20.24
C GLU A 186 8.22 -4.90 -21.24
N GLU A 187 7.59 -5.59 -22.19
CA GLU A 187 8.30 -6.36 -23.23
C GLU A 187 8.94 -5.47 -24.32
N ARG A 188 8.23 -4.45 -24.81
CA ARG A 188 8.73 -3.61 -25.92
C ARG A 188 9.61 -2.47 -25.47
N PHE A 189 9.30 -1.86 -24.33
CA PHE A 189 9.89 -0.57 -23.95
C PHE A 189 10.81 -0.66 -22.74
N VAL A 190 10.67 -1.65 -21.85
CA VAL A 190 11.51 -1.76 -20.64
C VAL A 190 12.74 -2.62 -20.88
N LEU A 191 13.94 -2.07 -20.65
CA LEU A 191 15.19 -2.83 -20.73
C LEU A 191 15.20 -3.97 -19.71
N GLY A 192 15.26 -5.21 -20.19
CA GLY A 192 15.31 -6.41 -19.35
C GLY A 192 13.95 -7.01 -19.02
N GLY A 193 12.86 -6.53 -19.64
CA GLY A 193 11.55 -7.16 -19.57
C GLY A 193 11.64 -8.62 -19.98
N ARG A 194 11.53 -9.52 -18.99
CA ARG A 194 11.38 -10.95 -19.18
C ARG A 194 10.05 -11.33 -18.60
N THR A 195 9.35 -12.24 -19.27
CA THR A 195 8.10 -12.79 -18.77
C THR A 195 8.36 -13.57 -17.47
N ASP A 196 8.11 -12.95 -16.32
CA ASP A 196 8.15 -13.61 -15.00
C ASP A 196 6.75 -14.14 -14.65
N GLY A 197 6.66 -15.43 -14.36
CA GLY A 197 5.40 -16.05 -13.93
C GLY A 197 4.83 -15.43 -12.66
N ARG A 198 5.69 -14.86 -11.80
CA ARG A 198 5.26 -14.16 -10.57
C ARG A 198 4.64 -12.79 -10.88
N ASP A 199 5.16 -12.05 -11.86
CA ASP A 199 4.52 -10.81 -12.33
C ASP A 199 3.13 -11.09 -12.89
N LYS A 200 3.00 -12.17 -13.68
CA LYS A 200 1.70 -12.61 -14.18
C LYS A 200 0.73 -12.96 -13.06
N ALA A 201 1.20 -13.64 -12.01
CA ALA A 201 0.39 -13.98 -10.84
C ALA A 201 -0.06 -12.73 -10.07
N ALA A 202 0.84 -11.78 -9.84
CA ALA A 202 0.55 -10.51 -9.19
C ALA A 202 -0.45 -9.68 -10.01
N ASN A 203 -0.26 -9.61 -11.33
CA ASN A 203 -1.18 -8.95 -12.25
C ASN A 203 -2.57 -9.59 -12.22
N ALA A 204 -2.65 -10.93 -12.23
CA ALA A 204 -3.92 -11.65 -12.18
C ALA A 204 -4.69 -11.38 -10.87
N LYS A 205 -4.00 -11.41 -9.73
CA LYS A 205 -4.58 -11.06 -8.43
C LYS A 205 -5.00 -9.59 -8.37
N GLY A 206 -4.19 -8.68 -8.92
CA GLY A 206 -4.53 -7.27 -9.03
C GLY A 206 -5.81 -7.06 -9.84
N ARG A 207 -5.92 -7.68 -11.02
CA ARG A 207 -7.15 -7.62 -11.83
C ARG A 207 -8.38 -8.14 -11.10
N ALA A 208 -8.24 -9.23 -10.35
CA ALA A 208 -9.32 -9.76 -9.54
C ALA A 208 -9.75 -8.76 -8.47
N PHE A 209 -8.80 -8.18 -7.72
CA PHE A 209 -9.07 -7.18 -6.71
C PHE A 209 -9.76 -5.93 -7.28
N GLY A 210 -9.25 -5.38 -8.38
CA GLY A 210 -9.86 -4.23 -9.05
C GLY A 210 -11.29 -4.48 -9.52
N LYS A 211 -11.61 -5.70 -9.96
CA LYS A 211 -13.00 -6.10 -10.29
C LYS A 211 -13.87 -6.24 -9.05
N THR A 212 -13.35 -6.86 -7.99
CA THR A 212 -14.09 -7.02 -6.73
C THR A 212 -14.49 -5.65 -6.16
N LEU A 213 -13.58 -4.67 -6.18
CA LEU A 213 -13.84 -3.30 -5.71
C LEU A 213 -14.99 -2.58 -6.43
N GLN A 214 -15.36 -2.99 -7.65
CA GLN A 214 -16.51 -2.43 -8.36
C GLN A 214 -17.85 -2.89 -7.77
N SER A 215 -17.89 -4.10 -7.20
CA SER A 215 -19.09 -4.66 -6.56
C SER A 215 -19.06 -4.54 -5.03
N ASP A 216 -17.88 -4.54 -4.43
CA ASP A 216 -17.65 -4.43 -3.00
C ASP A 216 -16.49 -3.45 -2.71
N PRO A 217 -16.80 -2.15 -2.60
CA PRO A 217 -15.83 -1.10 -2.26
C PRO A 217 -15.08 -1.32 -0.93
N GLY A 218 -15.58 -2.19 -0.05
CA GLY A 218 -14.98 -2.49 1.25
C GLY A 218 -13.92 -3.60 1.22
N SER A 219 -13.77 -4.29 0.08
CA SER A 219 -12.78 -5.36 -0.06
C SER A 219 -11.35 -4.87 0.18
N LEU A 220 -10.55 -5.67 0.85
CA LEU A 220 -9.14 -5.41 1.13
C LEU A 220 -8.22 -6.21 0.20
N PRO A 221 -6.98 -5.73 -0.06
CA PRO A 221 -6.00 -6.47 -0.84
C PRO A 221 -5.79 -7.91 -0.35
N SER A 222 -5.80 -8.12 0.97
CA SER A 222 -5.56 -9.41 1.58
C SER A 222 -6.59 -10.47 1.21
N ASP A 223 -7.85 -10.08 1.01
CA ASP A 223 -8.96 -10.96 0.60
C ASP A 223 -8.67 -11.69 -0.74
N ILE A 224 -7.81 -11.12 -1.58
CA ILE A 224 -7.49 -11.62 -2.92
C ILE A 224 -6.07 -12.19 -3.01
N LEU A 225 -5.14 -11.61 -2.27
CA LEU A 225 -3.75 -12.05 -2.25
C LEU A 225 -3.58 -13.37 -1.49
N TRP A 226 -4.32 -13.59 -0.40
CA TRP A 226 -4.23 -14.77 0.47
C TRP A 226 -5.61 -15.41 0.78
N PRO A 227 -6.40 -15.81 -0.23
CA PRO A 227 -7.68 -16.48 -0.01
C PRO A 227 -7.53 -17.88 0.60
#